data_AF-A0A1Y1M8C5-F1
#
_entry.id   AF-A0A1Y1M8C5-F1
#
_cell.length_a   1.000
_cell.length_b   1.000
_cell.length_c   1.000
_cell.angle_alpha   90.00
_cell.angle_beta   90.00
_cell.angle_gamma   90.00
#
_symmetry.space_group_name_H-M   'P 1'
#
loop_
_entity.id
_entity.type
_entity.pdbx_description
1 polymer ?
#
loop_
_entity_poly.entity_id
_entity_poly.type
_entity_poly.pdbx_seq_one_letter_code
_entity_poly.pdbx_strand_id
1 'polypeptide(L)'
;MILKCYNMPVKCEQCSKLFSKRSSLNRHIREVHKMKPKVASYDTSVWKCKCLEDDCNKSFQQNKALITHLTEEHSKTFDYIELSLRDMDEFQSWKTSIEKETKCSYIFKSKVNSAVGFTMYYNCNRSFTGKGPRDKNKQYQRLLKSKGSCKMSSCCTSQIKLIKKGGNDILIQWQKTHYGHTLDLKHVRLSVQDREEVALKLISGVTSEK
;
A
#
# COMPACT_ATOMS: atom_id res chain seq x y z
N MET A 1 -0.05 -18.20 23.19
CA MET A 1 1.00 -18.94 22.43
C MET A 1 1.30 -18.19 21.14
N ILE A 2 2.56 -17.76 20.99
CA ILE A 2 3.04 -16.99 19.83
C ILE A 2 3.22 -17.96 18.66
N LEU A 3 2.50 -17.76 17.56
CA LEU A 3 2.75 -18.48 16.30
C LEU A 3 4.11 -18.06 15.75
N LYS A 4 5.16 -18.80 16.11
CA LYS A 4 6.44 -18.77 15.39
C LYS A 4 6.17 -19.35 13.99
N CYS A 5 6.23 -18.52 12.96
CA CYS A 5 6.27 -18.99 11.59
C CYS A 5 7.54 -19.85 11.42
N TYR A 6 7.41 -21.17 11.43
CA TYR A 6 8.50 -22.07 11.06
C TYR A 6 8.76 -21.89 9.57
N ASN A 7 9.83 -21.15 9.23
CA ASN A 7 10.40 -21.19 7.89
C ASN A 7 10.99 -22.59 7.71
N MET A 8 10.24 -23.48 7.04
CA MET A 8 10.77 -24.80 6.67
C MET A 8 12.02 -24.62 5.79
N PRO A 9 13.15 -25.26 6.14
CA PRO A 9 14.37 -25.14 5.36
C PRO A 9 14.17 -25.73 3.97
N VAL A 10 14.68 -25.02 2.96
CA VAL A 10 14.54 -25.39 1.55
C VAL A 10 15.81 -26.11 1.09
N LYS A 11 15.65 -27.31 0.53
CA LYS A 11 16.75 -28.17 0.07
C LYS A 11 17.13 -27.87 -1.39
N CYS A 12 18.44 -27.87 -1.68
CA CYS A 12 18.94 -27.91 -3.05
C CYS A 12 18.84 -29.31 -3.65
N GLU A 13 18.19 -29.47 -4.80
CA GLU A 13 18.08 -30.77 -5.46
C GLU A 13 19.42 -31.27 -6.03
N GLN A 14 20.37 -30.38 -6.31
CA GLN A 14 21.64 -30.72 -6.96
C GLN A 14 22.73 -31.14 -5.97
N CYS A 15 22.74 -30.60 -4.75
CA CYS A 15 23.77 -30.91 -3.75
C CYS A 15 23.23 -31.15 -2.34
N SER A 16 21.90 -31.22 -2.17
CA SER A 16 21.23 -31.48 -0.89
C SER A 16 21.47 -30.45 0.24
N LYS A 17 22.21 -29.35 -0.02
CA LYS A 17 22.38 -28.27 0.97
C LYS A 17 21.04 -27.66 1.36
N LEU A 18 20.88 -27.39 2.66
CA LEU A 18 19.70 -26.77 3.24
C LEU A 18 19.89 -25.26 3.38
N PHE A 19 18.84 -24.51 3.06
CA PHE A 19 18.82 -23.06 3.15
C PHE A 19 17.62 -22.59 3.97
N SER A 20 17.83 -21.58 4.81
CA SER A 20 16.75 -20.99 5.61
C SER A 20 15.73 -20.21 4.79
N LYS A 21 16.04 -19.87 3.53
CA LYS A 21 15.19 -19.09 2.62
C LYS A 21 15.34 -19.55 1.17
N ARG A 22 14.25 -19.49 0.39
CA ARG A 22 14.23 -19.78 -1.05
C ARG A 22 15.14 -18.86 -1.86
N SER A 23 15.25 -17.59 -1.47
CA SER A 23 16.15 -16.62 -2.13
C SER A 23 17.63 -17.02 -2.01
N SER A 24 18.04 -17.52 -0.84
CA SER A 24 19.39 -18.03 -0.59
C SER A 24 19.68 -19.27 -1.43
N LEU A 25 18.73 -20.21 -1.53
CA LEU A 25 18.84 -21.37 -2.41
C LEU A 25 18.94 -20.95 -3.88
N ASN A 26 18.12 -20.02 -4.34
CA ASN A 26 18.15 -19.57 -5.73
C ASN A 26 19.47 -18.87 -6.07
N ARG A 27 20.06 -18.12 -5.13
CA ARG A 27 21.42 -17.57 -5.28
C ARG A 27 22.45 -18.69 -5.38
N HIS A 28 22.38 -19.67 -4.48
CA HIS A 28 23.26 -20.83 -4.50
C HIS A 28 23.20 -21.61 -5.82
N ILE A 29 22.00 -21.85 -6.36
CA ILE A 29 21.82 -22.53 -7.66
C ILE A 29 22.50 -21.74 -8.80
N ARG A 30 22.40 -20.41 -8.80
CA ARG A 30 23.06 -19.58 -9.81
C ARG A 30 24.58 -19.56 -9.67
N GLU A 31 25.09 -19.47 -8.45
CA GLU A 31 26.53 -19.26 -8.22
C GLU A 31 27.32 -20.56 -8.24
N VAL A 32 26.79 -21.63 -7.63
CA VAL A 32 27.46 -22.92 -7.45
C VAL A 32 27.10 -23.88 -8.57
N HIS A 33 25.83 -23.96 -8.95
CA HIS A 33 25.39 -24.88 -10.01
C HIS A 33 25.34 -24.23 -11.39
N LYS A 34 25.52 -22.90 -11.49
CA LYS A 34 25.42 -22.13 -12.75
C LYS A 34 24.10 -22.39 -13.50
N MET A 35 23.05 -22.75 -12.78
CA MET A 35 21.72 -23.06 -13.34
C MET A 35 20.73 -21.92 -13.10
N LYS A 36 19.68 -21.88 -13.93
CA LYS A 36 18.50 -21.04 -13.66
C LYS A 36 17.62 -21.76 -12.61
N PRO A 37 17.23 -21.10 -11.51
CA PRO A 37 16.35 -21.71 -10.51
C PRO A 37 14.99 -22.05 -11.13
N LYS A 38 14.48 -23.27 -10.87
CA LYS A 38 13.20 -23.76 -11.41
C LYS A 38 11.96 -23.05 -10.86
N VAL A 39 12.06 -22.43 -9.68
CA VAL A 39 10.92 -21.79 -9.00
C VAL A 39 11.25 -20.33 -8.74
N ALA A 40 10.29 -19.46 -9.05
CA ALA A 40 10.35 -18.05 -8.68
C ALA A 40 10.70 -17.94 -7.19
N SER A 41 11.56 -16.99 -6.83
CA SER A 41 12.08 -16.83 -5.46
C SER A 41 11.00 -16.44 -4.45
N TYR A 42 9.75 -16.26 -4.90
CA TYR A 42 8.64 -15.71 -4.17
C TYR A 42 7.35 -16.47 -4.53
N ASP A 43 6.49 -16.64 -3.54
CA ASP A 43 5.09 -16.98 -3.75
C ASP A 43 4.33 -15.69 -4.11
N THR A 44 3.81 -15.62 -5.33
CA THR A 44 3.07 -14.46 -5.83
C THR A 44 1.70 -14.31 -5.17
N SER A 45 1.16 -15.39 -4.57
CA SER A 45 -0.14 -15.34 -3.88
C SER A 45 -0.14 -14.40 -2.66
N VAL A 46 1.05 -14.13 -2.12
CA VAL A 46 1.26 -13.25 -0.96
C VAL A 46 1.34 -11.77 -1.36
N TRP A 47 1.45 -11.48 -2.65
CA TRP A 47 1.63 -10.13 -3.16
C TRP A 47 0.34 -9.32 -3.07
N LYS A 48 0.45 -8.13 -2.48
CA LYS A 48 -0.71 -7.31 -2.11
C LYS A 48 -1.21 -6.43 -3.26
N CYS A 49 -0.34 -6.14 -4.21
CA CYS A 49 -0.67 -5.29 -5.34
C CYS A 49 -1.10 -6.16 -6.52
N LYS A 50 -2.40 -6.46 -6.56
CA LYS A 50 -3.03 -7.26 -7.61
C LYS A 50 -3.54 -6.35 -8.72
N CYS A 51 -3.42 -6.80 -9.96
CA CYS A 51 -4.22 -6.24 -11.04
C CYS A 51 -5.69 -6.62 -10.81
N LEU A 52 -6.61 -5.71 -11.10
CA LEU A 52 -8.05 -5.86 -10.96
C LEU A 52 -8.78 -5.72 -12.30
N GLU A 53 -8.05 -5.66 -13.41
CA GLU A 53 -8.67 -5.69 -14.74
C GLU A 53 -9.20 -7.09 -15.04
N ASP A 54 -10.33 -7.13 -15.74
CA ASP A 54 -10.89 -8.35 -16.29
C ASP A 54 -9.83 -8.98 -17.22
N ASP A 55 -9.61 -10.28 -17.07
CA ASP A 55 -8.57 -11.07 -17.76
C ASP A 55 -7.11 -10.86 -17.32
N CYS A 56 -6.86 -10.21 -16.17
CA CYS A 56 -5.50 -10.11 -15.61
C CYS A 56 -5.35 -10.72 -14.21
N ASN A 57 -4.58 -11.82 -14.11
CA ASN A 57 -4.27 -12.49 -12.84
C ASN A 57 -2.88 -12.13 -12.29
N LYS A 58 -2.25 -11.06 -12.78
CA LYS A 58 -0.92 -10.64 -12.33
C LYS A 58 -0.99 -9.95 -10.96
N SER A 59 0.07 -10.15 -10.19
CA SER A 59 0.26 -9.52 -8.88
C SER A 59 1.70 -9.03 -8.78
N PHE A 60 1.99 -8.10 -7.87
CA PHE A 60 3.29 -7.45 -7.77
C PHE A 60 3.73 -7.19 -6.32
N GLN A 61 5.03 -7.24 -6.08
CA GLN A 61 5.61 -6.94 -4.76
C GLN A 61 5.53 -5.46 -4.37
N GLN A 62 5.68 -4.59 -5.37
CA GLN A 62 5.83 -3.16 -5.18
C GLN A 62 4.76 -2.43 -5.98
N ASN A 63 4.28 -1.32 -5.42
CA ASN A 63 3.28 -0.46 -6.05
C ASN A 63 3.77 0.04 -7.44
N LYS A 64 5.03 0.47 -7.54
CA LYS A 64 5.62 0.90 -8.82
C LYS A 64 5.52 -0.16 -9.91
N ALA A 65 5.72 -1.44 -9.58
CA ALA A 65 5.64 -2.52 -10.56
C ALA A 65 4.19 -2.76 -11.04
N LEU A 66 3.20 -2.62 -10.15
CA LEU A 66 1.79 -2.64 -10.54
C LEU A 66 1.44 -1.46 -11.46
N ILE A 67 1.89 -0.25 -11.13
CA ILE A 67 1.67 0.95 -11.97
C ILE A 67 2.25 0.74 -13.37
N THR A 68 3.51 0.31 -13.47
CA THR A 68 4.15 0.03 -14.77
C THR A 68 3.35 -0.99 -15.58
N HIS A 69 2.95 -2.10 -14.98
CA HIS A 69 2.11 -3.10 -15.64
C HIS A 69 0.77 -2.53 -16.12
N LEU A 70 0.09 -1.73 -15.29
CA LEU A 70 -1.20 -1.13 -15.65
C LEU A 70 -1.06 -0.13 -16.80
N THR A 71 0.06 0.59 -16.87
CA THR A 71 0.34 1.51 -17.97
C THR A 71 0.69 0.77 -19.27
N GLU A 72 1.54 -0.25 -19.20
CA GLU A 72 2.06 -0.95 -20.38
C GLU A 72 1.05 -1.96 -20.96
N GLU A 73 0.34 -2.70 -20.11
CA GLU A 73 -0.54 -3.80 -20.56
C GLU A 73 -2.03 -3.46 -20.52
N HIS A 74 -2.42 -2.46 -19.73
CA HIS A 74 -3.82 -2.05 -19.57
C HIS A 74 -4.09 -0.61 -19.98
N SER A 75 -3.07 0.07 -20.55
CA SER A 75 -3.15 1.46 -21.03
C SER A 75 -3.74 2.44 -20.01
N LYS A 76 -3.57 2.16 -18.71
CA LYS A 76 -4.04 3.04 -17.64
C LYS A 76 -3.07 4.20 -17.45
N THR A 77 -3.63 5.39 -17.26
CA THR A 77 -2.88 6.61 -16.99
C THR A 77 -2.75 6.85 -15.49
N PHE A 78 -1.56 7.29 -15.05
CA PHE A 78 -1.28 7.59 -13.66
C PHE A 78 -0.69 8.99 -13.55
N ASP A 79 -1.41 9.87 -12.86
CA ASP A 79 -0.95 11.21 -12.58
C ASP A 79 0.14 11.17 -11.51
N TYR A 80 1.25 11.84 -11.83
CA TYR A 80 2.42 11.91 -10.99
C TYR A 80 2.88 13.36 -10.82
N ILE A 81 3.23 13.74 -9.60
CA ILE A 81 3.88 15.02 -9.31
C ILE A 81 5.16 14.79 -8.50
N GLU A 82 6.15 15.60 -8.83
CA GLU A 82 7.35 15.78 -8.02
C GLU A 82 7.42 17.24 -7.55
N LEU A 83 7.65 17.46 -6.27
CA LEU A 83 7.85 18.81 -5.72
C LEU A 83 8.88 18.81 -4.59
N SER A 84 9.59 19.92 -4.42
CA SER A 84 10.51 20.14 -3.29
C SER A 84 9.83 20.98 -2.22
N LEU A 85 9.97 20.57 -0.97
CA LEU A 85 9.48 21.26 0.22
C LEU A 85 10.66 21.55 1.16
N ARG A 86 10.60 22.63 1.90
CA ARG A 86 11.68 23.10 2.78
C ARG A 86 11.85 22.22 4.01
N ASP A 87 10.75 21.75 4.57
CA ASP A 87 10.73 21.02 5.84
C ASP A 87 9.49 20.12 6.01
N MET A 88 9.41 19.49 7.18
CA MET A 88 8.32 18.57 7.53
C MET A 88 6.99 19.29 7.80
N ASP A 89 7.01 20.57 8.18
CA ASP A 89 5.80 21.34 8.48
C ASP A 89 5.11 21.76 7.18
N GLU A 90 5.90 22.17 6.19
CA GLU A 90 5.41 22.42 4.84
C GLU A 90 4.87 21.13 4.20
N PHE A 91 5.55 19.99 4.41
CA PHE A 91 5.04 18.69 4.03
C PHE A 91 3.70 18.36 4.69
N GLN A 92 3.55 18.60 5.99
CA GLN A 92 2.31 18.30 6.71
C GLN A 92 1.15 19.19 6.24
N SER A 93 1.44 20.46 5.94
CA SER A 93 0.47 21.42 5.40
C SER A 93 0.03 21.02 3.99
N TRP A 94 0.98 20.74 3.09
CA TRP A 94 0.72 20.23 1.74
C TRP A 94 -0.09 18.93 1.77
N LYS A 95 0.33 17.96 2.59
CA LYS A 95 -0.36 16.68 2.78
C LYS A 95 -1.81 16.89 3.22
N THR A 96 -2.04 17.78 4.19
CA THR A 96 -3.41 18.07 4.68
C THR A 96 -4.28 18.67 3.59
N SER A 97 -3.72 19.56 2.76
CA SER A 97 -4.43 20.17 1.62
C SER A 97 -4.87 19.11 0.60
N ILE A 98 -3.95 18.26 0.15
CA ILE A 98 -4.30 17.21 -0.83
C ILE A 98 -5.24 16.15 -0.26
N GLU A 99 -5.19 15.88 1.05
CA GLU A 99 -6.13 14.96 1.71
C GLU A 99 -7.55 15.53 1.72
N LYS A 100 -7.70 16.86 1.86
CA LYS A 100 -8.98 17.56 1.79
C LYS A 100 -9.53 17.62 0.36
N GLU A 101 -8.65 17.83 -0.63
CA GLU A 101 -8.99 17.87 -2.05
C GLU A 101 -9.41 16.49 -2.56
N THR A 102 -8.57 15.47 -2.36
CA THR A 102 -8.80 14.10 -2.85
C THR A 102 -9.78 13.30 -1.99
N LYS A 103 -10.23 13.86 -0.85
CA LYS A 103 -11.07 13.19 0.16
C LYS A 103 -10.51 11.83 0.61
N CYS A 104 -9.19 11.70 0.56
CA CYS A 104 -8.46 10.49 0.94
C CYS A 104 -7.41 10.83 1.99
N SER A 105 -7.09 9.90 2.89
CA SER A 105 -6.00 10.11 3.85
C SER A 105 -4.78 9.27 3.45
N TYR A 106 -3.58 9.77 3.68
CA TYR A 106 -2.31 9.08 3.49
C TYR A 106 -1.67 8.75 4.84
N ILE A 107 -1.48 7.46 5.09
CA ILE A 107 -0.99 6.91 6.35
C ILE A 107 0.45 6.47 6.17
N PHE A 108 1.29 6.81 7.15
CA PHE A 108 2.68 6.34 7.18
C PHE A 108 2.77 4.81 7.13
N LYS A 109 3.54 4.29 6.19
CA LYS A 109 3.69 2.86 5.91
C LYS A 109 5.03 2.31 6.38
N SER A 110 6.11 3.02 6.08
CA SER A 110 7.49 2.58 6.37
C SER A 110 8.48 3.72 6.15
N LYS A 111 9.64 3.61 6.82
CA LYS A 111 10.82 4.45 6.60
C LYS A 111 12.00 3.55 6.25
N VAL A 112 12.75 3.93 5.22
CA VAL A 112 13.99 3.28 4.80
C VAL A 112 15.12 4.28 4.99
N ASN A 113 16.13 3.91 5.76
CA ASN A 113 17.31 4.75 5.96
C ASN A 113 18.36 4.42 4.90
N SER A 114 19.15 5.43 4.55
CA SER A 114 20.29 5.36 3.64
C SER A 114 21.46 6.13 4.27
N ALA A 115 22.68 5.95 3.75
CA ALA A 115 23.85 6.64 4.28
C ALA A 115 23.71 8.18 4.27
N VAL A 116 22.94 8.71 3.32
CA VAL A 116 22.80 10.16 3.06
C VAL A 116 21.47 10.74 3.52
N GLY A 117 20.63 9.97 4.21
CA GLY A 117 19.30 10.40 4.65
C GLY A 117 18.26 9.27 4.67
N PHE A 118 17.01 9.56 4.35
CA PHE A 118 15.92 8.58 4.46
C PHE A 118 14.84 8.75 3.39
N THR A 119 14.06 7.69 3.21
CA THR A 119 12.83 7.69 2.40
C THR A 119 11.66 7.21 3.25
N MET A 120 10.59 7.98 3.30
CA MET A 120 9.33 7.64 3.96
C MET A 120 8.24 7.38 2.93
N TYR A 121 7.43 6.36 3.18
CA TYR A 121 6.32 5.98 2.33
C TYR A 121 5.02 6.20 3.06
N TYR A 122 4.08 6.89 2.44
CA TYR A 122 2.72 7.08 2.92
C TYR A 122 1.75 6.53 1.87
N ASN A 123 0.90 5.60 2.28
CA ASN A 123 -0.07 4.98 1.38
C ASN A 123 -1.46 5.53 1.66
N CYS A 124 -2.31 5.58 0.63
CA CYS A 124 -3.74 5.80 0.84
C CYS A 124 -4.29 4.88 1.96
N ASN A 125 -5.14 5.44 2.84
CA ASN A 125 -5.74 4.77 3.99
C ASN A 125 -6.64 3.58 3.62
N ARG A 126 -7.12 3.54 2.37
CA ARG A 126 -7.87 2.44 1.77
C ARG A 126 -6.97 1.26 1.39
N SER A 127 -5.67 1.49 1.20
CA SER A 127 -4.70 0.49 0.80
C SER A 127 -4.59 -0.63 1.85
N PHE A 128 -4.69 -1.88 1.41
CA PHE A 128 -4.67 -3.04 2.29
C PHE A 128 -3.35 -3.22 3.05
N THR A 129 -3.38 -3.25 4.38
CA THR A 129 -2.18 -3.40 5.21
C THR A 129 -1.84 -4.84 5.62
N GLY A 130 -2.49 -5.86 5.04
CA GLY A 130 -2.12 -7.26 5.30
C GLY A 130 -2.69 -7.89 6.58
N LYS A 131 -3.65 -7.27 7.26
CA LYS A 131 -4.48 -8.00 8.23
C LYS A 131 -5.68 -8.51 7.46
N GLY A 132 -5.62 -9.77 7.02
CA GLY A 132 -6.73 -10.45 6.37
C GLY A 132 -8.00 -10.49 7.25
N PRO A 133 -9.10 -11.06 6.74
CA PRO A 133 -10.26 -11.36 7.56
C PRO A 133 -9.79 -12.03 8.86
N ARG A 134 -10.32 -11.57 10.01
CA ARG A 134 -9.95 -12.15 11.30
C ARG A 134 -10.25 -13.65 11.26
N ASP A 135 -9.28 -14.43 11.73
CA ASP A 135 -9.43 -15.84 11.99
C ASP A 135 -10.75 -16.10 12.74
N LYS A 136 -11.64 -16.89 12.13
CA LYS A 136 -12.96 -17.23 12.69
C LYS A 136 -12.84 -18.01 14.00
N ASN A 137 -11.66 -18.57 14.29
CA ASN A 137 -11.40 -19.40 15.47
C ASN A 137 -10.98 -18.62 16.73
N LYS A 138 -11.10 -17.28 16.77
CA LYS A 138 -10.87 -16.51 18.00
C LYS A 138 -12.11 -16.43 18.87
N GLN A 139 -11.96 -16.88 20.11
CA GLN A 139 -12.97 -16.94 21.18
C GLN A 139 -13.63 -15.59 21.54
N TYR A 140 -13.01 -14.47 21.14
CA TYR A 140 -13.56 -13.12 21.36
C TYR A 140 -13.67 -12.37 20.02
N GLN A 141 -14.88 -12.28 19.48
CA GLN A 141 -15.18 -11.52 18.27
C GLN A 141 -15.67 -10.12 18.67
N ARG A 142 -14.94 -9.07 18.28
CA ARG A 142 -15.54 -7.72 18.31
C ARG A 142 -16.65 -7.67 17.27
N LEU A 143 -17.83 -7.18 17.66
CA LEU A 143 -18.92 -6.87 16.73
C LEU A 143 -18.40 -6.06 15.55
N LEU A 144 -18.83 -6.43 14.35
CA LEU A 144 -18.54 -5.66 13.15
C LEU A 144 -19.10 -4.24 13.32
N LYS A 145 -18.32 -3.24 12.92
CA LYS A 145 -18.84 -1.87 12.86
C LYS A 145 -19.99 -1.84 11.86
N SER A 146 -21.06 -1.11 12.17
CA SER A 146 -22.20 -0.92 11.24
C SER A 146 -21.78 -0.42 9.85
N LYS A 147 -20.69 0.36 9.78
CA LYS A 147 -20.09 0.86 8.52
C LYS A 147 -19.14 -0.11 7.80
N GLY A 148 -18.87 -1.30 8.36
CA GLY A 148 -17.92 -2.25 7.77
C GLY A 148 -16.44 -1.84 7.91
N SER A 149 -15.57 -2.48 7.13
CA SER A 149 -14.13 -2.21 7.08
C SER A 149 -13.83 -1.12 6.04
N CYS A 150 -13.03 -0.13 6.42
CA CYS A 150 -12.53 0.87 5.48
C CYS A 150 -11.38 0.36 4.58
N LYS A 151 -10.88 -0.85 4.81
CA LYS A 151 -9.76 -1.44 4.06
C LYS A 151 -10.26 -2.34 2.94
N MET A 152 -9.60 -2.25 1.79
CA MET A 152 -9.90 -3.07 0.63
C MET A 152 -9.24 -4.44 0.64
N SER A 153 -9.66 -5.29 -0.30
CA SER A 153 -9.04 -6.57 -0.61
C SER A 153 -7.71 -6.46 -1.38
N SER A 154 -7.42 -5.31 -2.00
CA SER A 154 -6.21 -5.05 -2.79
C SER A 154 -5.46 -3.78 -2.37
N CYS A 155 -4.21 -3.61 -2.81
CA CYS A 155 -3.43 -2.40 -2.58
C CYS A 155 -3.96 -1.25 -3.47
N CYS A 156 -4.09 -0.06 -2.89
CA CYS A 156 -4.31 1.16 -3.66
C CYS A 156 -2.98 1.67 -4.23
N THR A 157 -2.94 2.10 -5.50
CA THR A 157 -1.73 2.65 -6.15
C THR A 157 -1.36 4.05 -5.68
N SER A 158 -2.31 4.84 -5.20
CA SER A 158 -2.03 6.18 -4.70
C SER A 158 -1.10 6.15 -3.48
N GLN A 159 0.05 6.83 -3.60
CA GLN A 159 1.17 6.79 -2.65
C GLN A 159 1.98 8.09 -2.72
N ILE A 160 2.39 8.56 -1.55
CA ILE A 160 3.37 9.62 -1.38
C ILE A 160 4.68 9.00 -0.94
N LYS A 161 5.76 9.35 -1.63
CA LYS A 161 7.12 8.99 -1.28
C LYS A 161 7.89 10.26 -0.98
N LEU A 162 8.27 10.41 0.28
CA LEU A 162 9.06 11.51 0.81
C LEU A 162 10.52 11.08 0.86
N ILE A 163 11.41 11.86 0.26
CA ILE A 163 12.85 11.58 0.19
C ILE A 163 13.61 12.75 0.81
N LYS A 164 14.34 12.47 1.89
CA LYS A 164 15.31 13.38 2.48
C LYS A 164 16.71 12.89 2.12
N LYS A 165 17.40 13.61 1.25
CA LYS A 165 18.85 13.49 1.07
C LYS A 165 19.48 14.70 1.79
N GLY A 166 20.76 14.61 2.19
CA GLY A 166 21.47 15.67 2.91
C GLY A 166 21.18 17.10 2.40
N GLY A 167 21.11 18.07 3.31
CA GLY A 167 20.57 19.42 3.08
C GLY A 167 19.32 19.68 3.94
N ASN A 168 18.57 20.76 3.69
CA ASN A 168 17.31 21.07 4.39
C ASN A 168 16.07 20.54 3.65
N ASP A 169 16.09 20.58 2.32
CA ASP A 169 14.91 20.29 1.51
C ASP A 169 14.49 18.80 1.49
N ILE A 170 13.22 18.60 1.20
CA ILE A 170 12.50 17.34 1.15
C ILE A 170 11.89 17.19 -0.23
N LEU A 171 12.29 16.14 -0.96
CA LEU A 171 11.69 15.81 -2.24
C LEU A 171 10.47 14.92 -2.04
N ILE A 172 9.33 15.33 -2.60
CA ILE A 172 8.09 14.58 -2.57
C ILE A 172 7.80 14.04 -3.97
N GLN A 173 7.56 12.74 -4.05
CA GLN A 173 7.10 12.02 -5.24
C GLN A 173 5.69 11.48 -4.96
N TRP A 174 4.67 12.07 -5.58
CA TRP A 174 3.27 11.75 -5.33
C TRP A 174 2.61 11.10 -6.56
N GLN A 175 2.23 9.83 -6.41
CA GLN A 175 1.36 9.10 -7.32
C GLN A 175 -0.09 9.39 -6.93
N LYS A 176 -0.81 10.20 -7.71
CA LYS A 176 -2.15 10.67 -7.36
C LYS A 176 -3.22 9.63 -7.65
N THR A 177 -3.10 8.96 -8.80
CA THR A 177 -4.16 8.10 -9.31
C THR A 177 -4.42 6.91 -8.40
N HIS A 178 -5.68 6.78 -8.00
CA HIS A 178 -6.17 5.67 -7.20
C HIS A 178 -6.64 4.54 -8.13
N TYR A 179 -5.87 3.48 -8.16
CA TYR A 179 -6.29 2.18 -8.69
C TYR A 179 -6.54 1.25 -7.51
N GLY A 180 -7.63 0.49 -7.54
CA GLY A 180 -8.03 -0.39 -6.45
C GLY A 180 -9.38 -0.02 -5.83
N HIS A 181 -9.69 1.28 -5.72
CA HIS A 181 -11.03 1.78 -5.35
C HIS A 181 -11.39 3.05 -6.11
N THR A 182 -12.68 3.30 -6.14
CA THR A 182 -13.27 4.62 -6.36
C THR A 182 -13.43 5.39 -5.04
N LEU A 183 -13.84 6.65 -5.11
CA LEU A 183 -14.19 7.44 -3.94
C LEU A 183 -15.40 6.81 -3.22
N ASP A 184 -15.19 6.35 -1.99
CA ASP A 184 -16.24 5.77 -1.14
C ASP A 184 -16.62 6.76 -0.03
N LEU A 185 -17.66 7.55 -0.30
CA LEU A 185 -18.17 8.59 0.62
C LEU A 185 -18.49 8.04 2.01
N LYS A 186 -18.83 6.75 2.15
CA LYS A 186 -19.15 6.12 3.45
C LYS A 186 -17.96 6.10 4.41
N HIS A 187 -16.74 6.15 3.87
CA HIS A 187 -15.49 6.01 4.62
C HIS A 187 -14.63 7.28 4.63
N VAL A 188 -15.13 8.39 4.08
CA VAL A 188 -14.46 9.68 4.15
C VAL A 188 -14.39 10.14 5.60
N ARG A 189 -13.20 10.56 6.03
CA ARG A 189 -13.02 11.16 7.36
C ARG A 189 -13.48 12.61 7.29
N LEU A 190 -14.59 12.91 7.94
CA LEU A 190 -15.07 14.28 8.09
C LEU A 190 -14.18 15.04 9.07
N SER A 191 -13.81 16.26 8.72
CA SER A 191 -13.16 17.19 9.65
C SER A 191 -14.11 17.59 10.79
N VAL A 192 -13.60 18.31 11.79
CA VAL A 192 -14.49 18.89 12.83
C VAL A 192 -15.50 19.83 12.17
N GLN A 193 -14.99 20.73 11.31
CA GLN A 193 -15.81 21.68 10.55
C GLN A 193 -16.85 20.98 9.67
N ASP A 194 -16.46 19.94 8.90
CA ASP A 194 -17.42 19.23 8.04
C ASP A 194 -18.52 18.54 8.89
N ARG A 195 -18.19 18.08 10.11
CA ARG A 195 -19.19 17.49 11.01
C ARG A 195 -20.16 18.52 11.55
N GLU A 196 -19.68 19.71 11.87
CA GLU A 196 -20.52 20.83 12.30
C GLU A 196 -21.43 21.31 11.18
N GLU A 197 -20.90 21.46 9.96
CA GLU A 197 -21.70 21.81 8.78
C GLU A 197 -22.77 20.76 8.46
N VAL A 198 -22.42 19.47 8.54
CA VAL A 198 -23.40 18.38 8.39
C VAL A 198 -24.45 18.42 9.49
N ALA A 199 -24.06 18.66 10.75
CA ALA A 199 -25.00 18.78 11.86
C ALA A 199 -25.97 19.96 11.67
N LEU A 200 -25.46 21.12 11.24
CA LEU A 200 -26.28 22.31 10.94
C LEU A 200 -27.28 22.03 9.82
N LYS A 201 -26.86 21.37 8.73
CA LYS A 201 -27.75 20.98 7.63
C LYS A 201 -28.83 19.98 8.06
N LEU A 202 -28.49 19.06 8.96
CA LEU A 202 -29.47 18.12 9.52
C LEU A 202 -30.50 18.83 10.40
N ILE A 203 -30.07 19.82 11.19
CA ILE A 203 -30.96 20.66 12.01
C ILE A 203 -31.87 21.51 11.11
N SER A 204 -31.35 22.06 10.01
CA SER A 204 -32.10 22.95 9.12
C SER A 204 -33.11 22.24 8.22
N GLY A 205 -33.16 20.90 8.22
CA GLY A 205 -34.08 20.11 7.40
C GLY A 205 -33.82 20.27 5.90
N VAL A 206 -32.90 19.47 5.34
CA VAL A 206 -32.67 19.47 3.89
C VAL A 206 -33.86 18.80 3.18
N THR A 207 -34.65 19.58 2.45
CA THR A 207 -35.62 19.05 1.49
C THR A 207 -34.88 18.35 0.37
N SER A 208 -35.13 17.05 0.18
CA SER A 208 -34.59 16.30 -0.95
C SER A 208 -35.34 16.72 -2.20
N GLU A 209 -34.75 17.59 -3.03
CA GLU A 209 -35.25 17.77 -4.40
C GLU A 209 -35.00 16.46 -5.16
N LYS A 210 -36.10 15.84 -5.59
CA LYS A 210 -36.11 14.62 -6.41
C LYS A 210 -35.74 14.94 -7.85
#